data_AF-A0A4Q7GC11-F1
#
_entry.id   AF-A0A4Q7GC11-F1
#
_cell.length_a   1.000
_cell.length_b   1.000
_cell.length_c   1.000
_cell.angle_alpha   90.00
_cell.angle_beta   90.00
_cell.angle_gamma   90.00
#
_symmetry.space_group_name_H-M   'P 1'
#
loop_
_entity.id
_entity.type
_entity.pdbx_description
1 polymer ?
#
loop_
_entity_poly.entity_id
_entity_poly.type
_entity_poly.pdbx_seq_one_letter_code
_entity_poly.pdbx_strand_id
1 'polypeptide(L)'
;MAALHDGRSSGLDLYGSPEEMERQVHMRVHALVMPHYFFHISNGHPFKDTSGEELPDDNAAWQEALRTVRDIEVNLDLDGANVWSVEVKREDRSIFQIHVSARRTDLDPS
;
A
#
# COMPACT_ATOMS: atom_id res chain seq x y z
N MET A 1 -9.85 -38.62 59.89
CA MET A 1 -10.67 -37.68 59.09
C MET A 1 -9.67 -36.80 58.34
N ALA A 2 -9.38 -37.11 57.06
CA ALA A 2 -9.91 -36.44 55.86
C ALA A 2 -9.49 -34.95 55.78
N ALA A 3 -8.88 -34.41 54.73
CA ALA A 3 -8.73 -34.84 53.35
C ALA A 3 -7.47 -34.23 52.68
N LEU A 4 -7.00 -34.93 51.65
CA LEU A 4 -6.15 -34.44 50.56
C LEU A 4 -6.86 -33.30 49.81
N HIS A 5 -6.12 -32.30 49.34
CA HIS A 5 -6.32 -31.77 47.98
C HIS A 5 -5.04 -31.10 47.47
N ASP A 6 -4.38 -31.84 46.58
CA ASP A 6 -3.48 -31.36 45.55
C ASP A 6 -4.31 -30.56 44.51
N GLY A 7 -3.69 -29.58 43.87
CA GLY A 7 -4.40 -28.56 43.06
C GLY A 7 -3.48 -27.71 42.20
N ARG A 8 -2.52 -28.36 41.56
CA ARG A 8 -1.83 -27.96 40.32
C ARG A 8 -2.59 -26.90 39.51
N SER A 9 -2.00 -25.72 39.32
CA SER A 9 -2.44 -24.75 38.30
C SER A 9 -1.28 -23.84 37.91
N SER A 10 -0.94 -23.58 36.66
CA SER A 10 -1.18 -24.24 35.38
C SER A 10 -0.04 -23.74 34.49
N GLY A 11 0.76 -24.63 33.92
CA GLY A 11 1.89 -24.28 33.05
C GLY A 11 1.47 -23.96 31.61
N LEU A 12 0.42 -23.17 31.41
CA LEU A 12 -0.21 -22.95 30.09
C LEU A 12 -0.49 -21.47 29.77
N ASP A 13 0.42 -20.56 30.15
CA ASP A 13 0.35 -19.15 29.71
C ASP A 13 1.45 -18.77 28.70
N LEU A 14 2.17 -19.76 28.13
CA LEU A 14 3.26 -19.51 27.19
C LEU A 14 2.82 -19.50 25.72
N TYR A 15 1.58 -19.88 25.45
CA TYR A 15 0.97 -19.80 24.13
C TYR A 15 -0.29 -18.97 24.30
N GLY A 16 -0.29 -17.75 23.74
CA GLY A 16 -1.51 -16.92 23.67
C GLY A 16 -2.67 -17.73 23.08
N SER A 17 -3.90 -17.25 23.30
CA SER A 17 -5.10 -17.95 22.84
C SER A 17 -4.99 -18.32 21.35
N PRO A 18 -5.65 -19.41 20.91
CA PRO A 18 -5.65 -19.79 19.49
C PRO A 18 -5.99 -18.62 18.55
N GLU A 19 -6.90 -17.73 18.93
CA GLU A 19 -7.22 -16.51 18.17
C GLU A 19 -6.08 -15.48 18.13
N GLU A 20 -5.32 -15.33 19.21
CA GLU A 20 -4.15 -14.45 19.25
C GLU A 20 -2.99 -15.05 18.44
N MET A 21 -2.81 -16.37 18.50
CA MET A 21 -1.87 -17.09 17.63
C MET A 21 -2.27 -16.95 16.17
N GLU A 22 -3.54 -17.13 15.82
CA GLU A 22 -4.04 -16.96 14.46
C GLU A 22 -3.84 -15.54 13.96
N ARG A 23 -4.12 -14.51 14.78
CA ARG A 23 -3.84 -13.12 14.44
C ARG A 23 -2.35 -12.84 14.26
N GLN A 24 -1.50 -13.40 15.12
CA GLN A 24 -0.05 -13.20 15.06
C GLN A 24 0.60 -13.95 13.88
N VAL A 25 0.10 -15.15 13.56
CA VAL A 25 0.50 -15.92 12.37
C VAL A 25 0.00 -15.22 11.12
N HIS A 26 -1.26 -14.78 11.06
CA HIS A 26 -1.79 -14.04 9.90
C HIS A 26 -1.00 -12.75 9.67
N MET A 27 -0.71 -11.98 10.73
CA MET A 27 0.15 -10.80 10.67
C MET A 27 1.57 -11.11 10.19
N ARG A 28 2.19 -12.22 10.65
CA ARG A 28 3.52 -12.65 10.21
C ARG A 28 3.54 -13.21 8.79
N VAL A 29 2.47 -13.87 8.33
CA VAL A 29 2.34 -14.36 6.95
C VAL A 29 2.21 -13.18 5.99
N HIS A 30 1.40 -12.17 6.33
CA HIS A 30 1.32 -10.92 5.56
C HIS A 30 2.65 -10.15 5.52
N ALA A 31 3.46 -10.24 6.59
CA ALA A 31 4.81 -9.67 6.60
C ALA A 31 5.86 -10.50 5.84
N LEU A 32 5.55 -11.74 5.46
CA LEU A 32 6.46 -12.65 4.73
C LEU A 32 6.14 -12.72 3.22
N VAL A 33 4.91 -12.41 2.81
CA VAL A 33 4.53 -12.29 1.40
C VAL A 33 4.69 -10.83 1.02
N MET A 34 5.72 -10.49 0.24
CA MET A 34 5.84 -9.14 -0.33
C MET A 34 4.79 -9.00 -1.45
N PRO A 35 3.73 -8.18 -1.28
CA PRO A 35 2.70 -8.09 -2.31
C PRO A 35 3.25 -7.43 -3.57
N HIS A 36 2.66 -7.79 -4.71
CA HIS A 36 3.03 -7.23 -6.00
C HIS A 36 2.19 -5.99 -6.31
N TYR A 37 2.86 -4.88 -6.61
CA TYR A 37 2.22 -3.60 -6.93
C TYR A 37 2.51 -3.19 -8.37
N PHE A 38 1.56 -2.50 -9.01
CA PHE A 38 1.69 -1.98 -10.36
C PHE A 38 1.41 -0.49 -10.37
N PHE A 39 2.23 0.27 -11.10
CA PHE A 39 2.15 1.72 -11.17
C PHE A 39 1.76 2.17 -12.58
N HIS A 40 0.46 2.37 -12.80
CA HIS A 40 -0.06 2.76 -14.11
C HIS A 40 -0.09 4.28 -14.22
N ILE A 41 0.54 4.81 -15.26
CA ILE A 41 0.66 6.26 -15.50
C ILE A 41 -0.25 6.65 -16.66
N SER A 42 -1.01 7.72 -16.53
CA SER A 42 -1.81 8.29 -17.61
C SER A 42 -1.51 9.77 -17.75
N ASN A 43 -0.94 10.20 -18.87
CA ASN A 43 -0.58 11.60 -19.16
C ASN A 43 -0.97 12.01 -20.60
N GLY A 44 -2.08 11.49 -21.12
CA GLY A 44 -2.45 11.56 -22.53
C GLY A 44 -1.96 10.36 -23.35
N HIS A 45 -0.88 9.70 -22.93
CA HIS A 45 -0.46 8.38 -23.40
C HIS A 45 -0.39 7.40 -22.22
N PRO A 46 -1.37 6.48 -22.06
CA PRO A 46 -1.38 5.58 -20.93
C PRO A 46 -0.19 4.59 -20.99
N PHE A 47 0.59 4.55 -19.92
CA PHE A 47 1.60 3.55 -19.65
C PHE A 47 1.06 2.55 -18.64
N LYS A 48 0.90 1.30 -19.08
CA LYS A 48 0.54 0.18 -18.22
C LYS A 48 1.81 -0.55 -17.79
N ASP A 49 2.17 -0.39 -16.53
CA ASP A 49 3.16 -1.25 -15.89
C ASP A 49 2.70 -2.71 -15.88
N THR A 50 3.44 -3.59 -16.56
CA THR A 50 3.17 -5.04 -16.61
C THR A 50 4.14 -5.85 -15.76
N SER A 51 5.22 -5.24 -15.29
CA SER A 51 6.22 -5.91 -14.46
C SER A 51 5.84 -5.83 -13.00
N GLY A 52 5.37 -4.66 -12.57
CA GLY A 52 5.16 -4.35 -11.17
C GLY A 52 6.42 -4.46 -10.31
N GLU A 53 6.24 -4.26 -9.01
CA GLU A 53 7.29 -4.31 -8.00
C GLU A 53 6.79 -5.01 -6.73
N GLU A 54 7.63 -5.86 -6.15
CA GLU A 54 7.37 -6.48 -4.84
C GLU A 54 7.77 -5.49 -3.74
N LEU A 55 6.79 -5.03 -2.96
CA LEU A 55 7.03 -4.07 -1.87
C LEU A 55 6.53 -4.65 -0.54
N PRO A 56 7.06 -4.20 0.62
CA PRO A 56 6.67 -4.77 1.91
C PRO A 56 5.18 -4.57 2.27
N ASP A 57 4.61 -3.41 1.95
CA ASP A 57 3.24 -3.04 2.34
C ASP A 57 2.69 -1.86 1.51
N ASP A 58 1.45 -1.46 1.80
CA ASP A 58 0.79 -0.34 1.14
C ASP A 58 1.49 1.01 1.38
N ASN A 59 2.16 1.18 2.53
CA ASN A 59 2.87 2.42 2.82
C ASN A 59 4.13 2.54 1.95
N ALA A 60 4.86 1.45 1.75
CA ALA A 60 5.97 1.40 0.81
C ALA A 60 5.51 1.71 -0.62
N ALA A 61 4.39 1.11 -1.06
CA ALA A 61 3.79 1.42 -2.36
C ALA A 61 3.38 2.89 -2.49
N TRP A 62 2.84 3.49 -1.43
CA TRP A 62 2.52 4.93 -1.41
C TRP A 62 3.77 5.81 -1.52
N GLN A 63 4.87 5.48 -0.83
CA GLN A 63 6.13 6.22 -0.96
C GLN A 63 6.72 6.12 -2.36
N GLU A 64 6.63 4.95 -2.99
CA GLU A 64 7.09 4.75 -4.36
C GLU A 64 6.21 5.52 -5.36
N ALA A 65 4.89 5.53 -5.17
CA ALA A 65 3.99 6.34 -5.99
C ALA A 65 4.35 7.85 -5.93
N LEU A 66 4.68 8.36 -4.74
CA LEU A 66 5.16 9.74 -4.58
C LEU A 66 6.52 9.98 -5.23
N ARG A 67 7.41 8.99 -5.28
CA ARG A 67 8.67 9.06 -6.04
C ARG A 67 8.41 9.13 -7.53
N THR A 68 7.62 8.19 -8.06
CA THR A 68 7.19 8.19 -9.46
C THR A 68 6.60 9.54 -9.85
N VAL A 69 5.74 10.11 -9.00
CA VAL A 69 5.14 11.42 -9.21
C VAL A 69 6.18 12.52 -9.42
N ARG A 70 7.17 12.60 -8.52
CA ARG A 70 8.25 13.61 -8.63
C ARG A 70 9.11 13.40 -9.87
N ASP A 71 9.39 12.16 -10.23
CA ASP A 71 10.25 11.86 -11.38
C ASP A 71 9.61 12.25 -12.71
N ILE A 72 8.28 12.20 -12.79
CA ILE A 72 7.53 12.53 -14.02
C ILE A 72 6.93 13.93 -14.02
N GLU A 73 7.01 14.69 -12.91
CA GLU A 73 6.45 16.05 -12.80
C GLU A 73 7.04 17.01 -13.82
N VAL A 74 8.31 16.79 -14.22
CA VAL A 74 9.01 17.56 -15.26
C VAL A 74 8.35 17.47 -16.64
N ASN A 75 7.47 16.49 -16.85
CA ASN A 75 6.73 16.33 -18.10
C ASN A 75 5.39 17.08 -18.12
N LEU A 76 5.07 17.84 -17.07
CA LEU A 76 3.92 18.74 -17.08
C LEU A 76 4.12 19.83 -18.14
N ASP A 77 3.22 19.85 -19.11
CA ASP A 77 3.17 20.88 -20.15
C ASP A 77 1.98 21.81 -19.89
N LEU A 78 2.26 23.09 -19.64
CA LEU A 78 1.22 24.12 -19.44
C LEU A 78 0.43 24.42 -20.71
N ASP A 79 1.02 24.16 -21.87
CA ASP A 79 0.43 24.40 -23.19
C ASP A 79 -0.08 23.08 -23.84
N GLY A 80 0.05 21.95 -23.14
CA GLY A 80 -0.26 20.60 -23.60
C GLY A 80 -1.08 19.77 -22.60
N ALA A 81 -0.68 18.52 -22.37
CA ALA A 81 -1.35 17.64 -21.39
C ALA A 81 -1.03 18.11 -19.97
N ASN A 82 -1.89 18.98 -19.45
CA ASN A 82 -1.74 19.61 -18.15
C ASN A 82 -2.28 18.76 -16.98
N VAL A 83 -2.69 17.52 -17.25
CA VAL A 83 -3.21 16.57 -16.26
C VAL A 83 -2.58 15.21 -16.49
N TRP A 84 -2.11 14.60 -15.40
CA TRP A 84 -1.76 13.19 -15.40
C TRP A 84 -2.13 12.53 -14.07
N SER A 85 -2.15 11.20 -14.08
CA SER A 85 -2.44 10.39 -12.89
C SER A 85 -1.53 9.18 -12.78
N VAL A 86 -1.26 8.77 -11.53
CA VAL A 86 -0.66 7.48 -11.19
C VAL A 86 -1.71 6.67 -10.44
N GLU A 87 -2.10 5.52 -11.00
CA GLU A 87 -2.91 4.51 -10.33
C GLU A 87 -1.97 3.44 -9.78
N VAL A 88 -2.10 3.15 -8.48
CA VAL A 88 -1.39 2.06 -7.82
C VAL A 88 -2.37 0.91 -7.63
N LYS A 89 -2.01 -0.25 -8.15
CA LYS A 89 -2.74 -1.49 -7.93
C LYS A 89 -1.91 -2.46 -7.09
N ARG A 90 -2.56 -3.13 -6.14
CA ARG A 90 -2.03 -4.37 -5.56
C ARG A 90 -2.76 -5.52 -6.25
N GLU A 91 -2.02 -6.37 -6.95
CA GLU A 91 -2.61 -7.37 -7.84
C GLU A 91 -3.62 -6.70 -8.80
N ASP A 92 -4.88 -7.14 -8.81
CA ASP A 92 -5.93 -6.56 -9.67
C ASP A 92 -6.68 -5.37 -9.04
N ARG A 93 -6.41 -5.06 -7.76
CA ARG A 93 -7.17 -4.06 -7.00
C ARG A 93 -6.45 -2.72 -6.96
N SER A 94 -7.11 -1.67 -7.45
CA SER A 94 -6.66 -0.28 -7.25
C SER A 94 -6.77 0.10 -5.76
N ILE A 95 -5.68 0.61 -5.21
CA ILE A 95 -5.59 0.99 -3.79
C ILE A 95 -5.29 2.48 -3.61
N PHE A 96 -4.57 3.10 -4.55
CA PHE A 96 -4.29 4.54 -4.54
C PHE A 96 -4.43 5.13 -5.94
N GLN A 97 -4.79 6.41 -6.00
CA GLN A 97 -4.73 7.20 -7.21
C GLN A 97 -4.24 8.60 -6.86
N ILE A 98 -3.21 9.06 -7.56
CA ILE A 98 -2.69 10.41 -7.47
C ILE A 98 -3.05 11.13 -8.76
N HIS A 99 -3.68 12.29 -8.65
CA HIS A 99 -3.96 13.19 -9.77
C HIS A 99 -3.10 14.44 -9.63
N VAL A 100 -2.43 14.82 -10.71
CA VAL A 100 -1.62 16.03 -10.78
C VAL A 100 -2.11 16.86 -11.96
N SER A 101 -2.40 18.14 -11.68
CA SER A 101 -2.86 19.08 -12.70
C SER A 101 -2.16 20.42 -12.55
N ALA A 102 -1.76 21.02 -13.66
CA ALA A 102 -1.23 22.37 -13.71
C ALA A 102 -2.18 23.30 -14.48
N ARG A 103 -2.27 24.55 -14.05
CA ARG A 103 -2.98 25.60 -14.79
C ARG A 103 -2.31 26.95 -14.58
N ARG A 104 -2.35 27.80 -15.61
CA ARG A 104 -2.04 29.23 -15.49
C ARG A 104 -3.17 29.93 -14.74
N THR A 105 -2.84 30.75 -13.76
CA THR A 105 -3.82 31.49 -12.94
C THR A 105 -3.90 32.97 -13.32
N ASP A 106 -2.97 33.45 -14.14
CA ASP A 106 -2.92 34.82 -14.68
C ASP A 106 -3.89 35.05 -15.86
N LEU A 107 -4.56 33.99 -16.32
CA LEU A 107 -5.56 34.02 -17.41
C LEU A 107 -7.00 33.79 -16.93
N ASP A 108 -7.25 33.71 -15.62
CA ASP A 108 -8.59 33.56 -15.06
C ASP A 108 -9.22 34.95 -14.88
N PRO A 109 -10.13 35.41 -15.76
CA PRO A 109 -10.73 36.72 -15.63
C PRO A 109 -11.77 36.65 -14.50
N SER A 110 -11.50 37.37 -13.42
CA SER A 110 -12.44 37.58 -12.31
C SER A 110 -13.77 38.16 -12.77
#